data_AF-A0A522R0E3-F1
#
_entry.id   AF-A0A522R0E3-F1
#
_cell.length_a   1.000
_cell.length_b   1.000
_cell.length_c   1.000
_cell.angle_alpha   90.00
_cell.angle_beta   90.00
_cell.angle_gamma   90.00
#
_symmetry.space_group_name_H-M   'P 1'
#
loop_
_entity.id
_entity.type
_entity.pdbx_description
1 polymer ?
#
loop_
_entity_poly.entity_id
_entity_poly.type
_entity_poly.pdbx_seq_one_letter_code
_entity_poly.pdbx_strand_id
1 'polypeptide(L)' 'MALLDIENLSVEFATASGPFRAVDRVSFAIDEGEVLAVVGESGSGKSVAMLAVMGLLPWTATITAERMVFEGKDLKT' A
#
# COMPACT_ATOMS: atom_id res chain seq x y z
N MET A 1 -0.92 13.60 14.92
CA MET A 1 -1.84 12.83 14.05
C MET A 1 -1.02 12.55 12.81
N ALA A 2 -0.92 11.29 12.40
CA ALA A 2 -0.09 10.93 11.27
C ALA A 2 -0.56 11.68 10.00
N LEU A 3 0.41 12.15 9.22
CA LEU A 3 0.16 12.76 7.91
C LEU A 3 -0.34 11.70 6.93
N LEU A 4 0.24 10.50 6.99
CA LEU A 4 -0.17 9.30 6.26
C LEU A 4 -0.38 8.15 7.25
N ASP A 5 -1.54 7.50 7.18
CA ASP A 5 -1.90 6.39 8.05
C ASP A 5 -2.50 5.23 7.23
N ILE A 6 -1.77 4.11 7.21
CA ILE A 6 -2.10 2.91 6.44
C ILE A 6 -2.23 1.73 7.41
N GLU A 7 -3.41 1.07 7.42
CA GLU A 7 -3.65 -0.13 8.21
C GLU A 7 -4.08 -1.30 7.33
N ASN A 8 -3.37 -2.42 7.48
CA ASN A 8 -3.68 -3.71 6.86
C ASN A 8 -3.76 -3.66 5.32
N LEU A 9 -2.87 -2.89 4.68
CA LEU A 9 -2.77 -2.82 3.22
C LEU A 9 -2.41 -4.18 2.62
N SER A 10 -3.26 -4.68 1.74
CA SER A 10 -3.01 -5.87 0.93
C SER A 10 -3.22 -5.55 -0.56
N VAL A 11 -2.37 -6.11 -1.40
CA VAL A 11 -2.45 -5.96 -2.86
C VAL A 11 -2.37 -7.33 -3.51
N GLU A 12 -3.37 -7.65 -4.32
CA GLU A 12 -3.44 -8.89 -5.10
C GLU A 12 -3.52 -8.58 -6.59
N PHE A 13 -2.80 -9.35 -7.40
CA PHE A 13 -2.86 -9.29 -8.85
C PHE A 13 -3.52 -10.54 -9.42
N ALA A 14 -4.44 -10.37 -10.37
CA ALA A 14 -4.94 -11.48 -11.16
C ALA A 14 -3.85 -11.92 -12.16
N THR A 15 -3.41 -13.18 -12.06
CA THR A 15 -2.45 -13.77 -13.00
C THR A 15 -3.02 -15.02 -13.67
N ALA A 16 -2.40 -15.47 -14.76
CA ALA A 16 -2.83 -16.70 -15.45
C ALA A 16 -2.76 -17.95 -14.56
N SER A 17 -1.89 -17.96 -13.54
CA SER A 17 -1.73 -19.07 -12.60
C SER A 17 -2.60 -18.94 -11.34
N GLY A 18 -3.45 -17.90 -11.27
CA GLY A 18 -4.27 -17.59 -10.09
C GLY A 18 -3.89 -16.25 -9.44
N PRO A 19 -4.53 -15.89 -8.31
CA PRO A 19 -4.24 -14.65 -7.60
C PRO A 19 -2.83 -14.68 -7.01
N PHE A 20 -2.08 -13.60 -7.19
CA PHE A 20 -0.77 -13.39 -6.58
C PHE A 20 -0.83 -12.25 -5.58
N ARG A 21 -0.60 -12.54 -4.30
CA ARG A 21 -0.54 -11.53 -3.23
C ARG A 21 0.86 -10.93 -3.16
N ALA A 22 0.99 -9.68 -3.59
CA ALA A 22 2.26 -8.96 -3.64
C ALA A 22 2.55 -8.15 -2.36
N VAL A 23 1.50 -7.76 -1.64
CA VAL A 23 1.57 -7.10 -0.33
C VAL A 23 0.54 -7.77 0.57
N ASP A 24 0.94 -8.15 1.79
CA ASP A 24 0.07 -8.85 2.74
C ASP A 24 -0.01 -8.09 4.06
N ARG A 25 -1.15 -7.41 4.29
CA ARG A 25 -1.53 -6.73 5.54
C ARG A 25 -0.42 -5.89 6.17
N VAL A 26 0.20 -5.03 5.37
CA VAL A 26 1.23 -4.09 5.85
C VAL A 26 0.57 -2.87 6.47
N SER A 27 1.07 -2.45 7.63
CA SER A 27 0.63 -1.24 8.33
C SER A 27 1.82 -0.33 8.61
N PHE A 28 1.65 0.97 8.40
CA PHE A 28 2.63 2.00 8.74
C PHE A 28 1.95 3.36 8.84
N ALA A 29 2.54 4.24 9.64
CA ALA A 29 2.16 5.63 9.77
C ALA A 29 3.40 6.50 9.55
N ILE A 30 3.20 7.71 9.00
CA ILE A 30 4.24 8.71 8.81
C ILE A 30 3.71 10.04 9.36
N ASP A 31 4.41 10.60 10.33
CA ASP A 31 4.12 11.92 10.87
C ASP A 31 4.64 13.04 9.94
N GLU A 32 4.15 14.27 10.13
CA GLU A 32 4.63 15.42 9.37
C GLU A 32 6.13 15.67 9.62
N GLY A 33 6.90 15.76 8.54
CA GLY A 33 8.36 15.91 8.60
C GLY A 33 9.14 14.62 8.86
N GLU A 34 8.47 13.47 9.03
CA GLU A 34 9.12 12.18 9.17
C GLU A 34 9.58 11.61 7.81
N VAL A 35 10.69 10.88 7.83
CA VAL A 35 11.20 10.15 6.67
C VAL A 35 11.18 8.66 6.97
N LEU A 36 10.30 7.92 6.29
CA LEU A 36 10.24 6.47 6.33
C LEU A 36 10.98 5.87 5.14
N ALA A 37 11.88 4.92 5.38
CA ALA A 37 12.56 4.14 4.35
C ALA A 37 12.08 2.68 4.36
N VAL A 38 11.56 2.20 3.24
CA VAL A 38 11.18 0.79 3.06
C VAL A 38 12.28 0.07 2.29
N VAL A 39 12.92 -0.92 2.92
CA VAL A 39 14.06 -1.68 2.37
C VAL A 39 13.77 -3.18 2.30
N GLY A 40 14.45 -3.89 1.41
CA GLY A 40 14.26 -5.33 1.19
C GLY A 40 14.67 -5.78 -0.22
N GLU A 41 14.69 -7.08 -0.45
CA GLU A 41 15.12 -7.70 -1.72
C GLU A 41 14.21 -7.37 -2.92
N SER A 42 14.72 -7.52 -4.14
CA SER A 42 13.89 -7.36 -5.34
C SER A 42 12.67 -8.29 -5.29
N GLY A 43 11.49 -7.78 -5.65
CA GLY A 43 10.24 -8.55 -5.60
C GLY A 43 9.53 -8.60 -4.25
N SER A 44 10.09 -8.04 -3.17
CA SER A 44 9.48 -8.09 -1.83
C SER A 44 8.24 -7.19 -1.62
N GLY A 45 7.67 -6.61 -2.67
CA GLY A 45 6.44 -5.80 -2.59
C GLY A 45 6.63 -4.31 -2.27
N LYS A 46 7.85 -3.79 -2.09
CA LYS A 46 8.10 -2.38 -1.73
C LYS A 46 7.46 -1.37 -2.68
N SER A 47 7.80 -1.46 -3.96
CA SER A 47 7.26 -0.56 -4.98
C SER A 47 5.75 -0.74 -5.13
N VAL A 48 5.25 -1.96 -4.99
CA VAL A 48 3.81 -2.25 -5.05
C VAL A 48 3.07 -1.55 -3.91
N ALA A 49 3.57 -1.63 -2.68
CA ALA A 49 2.97 -0.96 -1.53
C ALA A 49 2.93 0.57 -1.73
N MET A 50 4.03 1.18 -2.18
CA MET A 50 4.08 2.62 -2.41
C MET A 50 3.18 3.08 -3.55
N LEU A 51 3.17 2.33 -4.67
CA LEU A 51 2.28 2.61 -5.81
C LEU A 51 0.80 2.42 -5.43
N ALA A 52 0.47 1.46 -4.56
CA ALA A 52 -0.90 1.26 -4.07
C ALA A 52 -1.40 2.48 -3.29
N VAL A 53 -0.57 3.00 -2.37
CA VAL A 53 -0.88 4.22 -1.61
C VAL A 53 -1.06 5.43 -2.52
N MET A 54 -0.26 5.55 -3.58
CA MET A 54 -0.37 6.64 -4.55
C MET A 54 -1.50 6.45 -5.58
N GLY A 55 -2.22 5.32 -5.59
CA GLY A 55 -3.25 5.04 -6.59
C GLY A 55 -2.72 4.81 -8.00
N LEU A 56 -1.48 4.33 -8.14
CA LEU A 56 -0.76 4.19 -9.42
C LEU A 56 -0.64 2.75 -9.92
N LEU A 57 -1.31 1.80 -9.26
CA LEU A 57 -1.31 0.40 -9.70
C LEU A 57 -2.20 0.19 -10.94
N PRO A 58 -1.88 -0.79 -11.79
CA PRO A 58 -2.72 -1.13 -12.93
C PRO A 58 -4.08 -1.70 -12.49
N TRP A 59 -5.07 -1.64 -13.37
CA TRP A 59 -6.43 -2.14 -13.14
C TRP A 59 -6.51 -3.64 -12.78
N THR A 60 -5.46 -4.41 -13.06
CA THR A 60 -5.35 -5.83 -12.67
C THR A 60 -5.05 -6.04 -11.20
N ALA A 61 -4.73 -4.97 -10.47
CA ALA A 61 -4.51 -4.97 -9.03
C ALA A 61 -5.82 -4.77 -8.27
N THR A 62 -6.04 -5.59 -7.26
CA THR A 62 -7.06 -5.36 -6.24
C THR A 62 -6.37 -4.86 -4.98
N ILE A 63 -6.74 -3.68 -4.52
CA ILE A 63 -6.20 -3.04 -3.32
C ILE A 63 -7.25 -3.15 -2.22
N THR A 64 -6.84 -3.61 -1.04
CA THR A 64 -7.68 -3.63 0.17
C THR A 64 -6.89 -3.10 1.34
N ALA A 65 -7.56 -2.38 2.23
CA ALA A 65 -6.99 -1.85 3.46
C ALA A 65 -8.12 -1.50 4.42
N GLU A 66 -7.86 -1.64 5.72
CA GLU A 66 -8.80 -1.18 6.74
C GLU A 66 -8.80 0.35 6.81
N ARG A 67 -7.62 0.96 6.72
CA ARG A 67 -7.43 2.41 6.73
C ARG A 67 -6.41 2.83 5.67
N MET A 68 -6.73 3.88 4.93
CA MET A 68 -5.79 4.61 4.08
C MET A 68 -6.14 6.10 4.15
N VAL A 69 -5.43 6.86 4.98
CA VAL A 69 -5.72 8.27 5.22
C VAL A 69 -4.50 9.11 4.93
N PHE A 70 -4.68 10.20 4.18
CA PHE A 70 -3.65 11.21 3.94
C PHE A 70 -4.22 12.60 4.24
N GLU A 71 -3.56 13.38 5.09
CA GLU A 71 -4.03 14.70 5.53
C GLU A 71 -5.48 14.68 6.04
N GLY A 72 -5.86 13.60 6.75
CA GLY A 72 -7.21 13.41 7.26
C GLY A 72 -8.27 13.05 6.21
N LYS A 73 -7.90 12.86 4.94
CA LYS A 73 -8.79 12.43 3.85
C LYS A 73 -8.64 10.92 3.61
N ASP A 74 -9.76 10.22 3.48
CA ASP A 74 -9.75 8.81 3.07
C ASP A 74 -9.32 8.72 1.60
N LEU A 75 -8.34 7.86 1.31
CA LEU A 75 -7.82 7.63 -0.04
C LEU A 75 -8.66 6.60 -0.83
N LYS A 76 -9.64 5.94 -0.19
CA LYS A 76 -10.54 4.97 -0.82
C LYS A 76 -11.77 5.61 -1.47
N THR A 77 -12.00 6.91 -1.24
CA THR A 77 -13.15 7.69 -1.76
C THR A 77 -12.72 8.66 -2.85
#